data_AF-A0A1F7IA97-F1
#
_entry.id   AF-A0A1F7IA97-F1
#
_cell.length_a   1.000
_cell.length_b   1.000
_cell.length_c   1.000
_cell.angle_alpha   90.00
_cell.angle_beta   90.00
_cell.angle_gamma   90.00
#
_symmetry.space_group_name_H-M   'P 1'
#
loop_
_entity.id
_entity.type
_entity.pdbx_description
1 polymer ?
#
loop_
_entity_poly.entity_id
_entity_poly.type
_entity_poly.pdbx_seq_one_letter_code
_entity_poly.pdbx_strand_id
1 'polypeptide(L)'
;MLNLISRGNGLLRSQIQEELEKIDKISKVTLIRDLNILLKNQLIKTKGNARSTLYLPYTQNPILRYFDLEVYFQQDPDKRSVVAKHFDFSIFSSLNHLITPIELKELKDKSRSFTKQTEKLSSDILKRELERFVIELSWKSSKIEGNTYSLLETEALIKEQKEAKGKSKEETVMILNHKSAFDQILNNKKDFTNLTVFKINQLHNFLVKDMNISTGIRKNAVGITGTVYRPLDNQHQIREAVDRLIKIINNLASPFEKALIAHFMIPYIQPYADGNKRLGRMLTNAIFLAYDLYPLSYRSVDEDDFKKALILMYEQKSIYHIKRIFIEQIHFAHENYFK
;
A
#
# COMPACT_ATOMS: atom_id res chain seq x y z
N MET A 1 8.33 17.76 15.13
CA MET A 1 9.05 18.68 14.21
C MET A 1 9.07 18.19 12.78
N LEU A 2 9.64 17.02 12.48
CA LEU A 2 9.74 16.51 11.10
C LEU A 2 8.38 16.42 10.40
N ASN A 3 7.37 15.83 11.06
CA ASN A 3 5.99 15.76 10.54
C ASN A 3 5.39 17.14 10.21
N LEU A 4 5.76 18.19 10.97
CA LEU A 4 5.32 19.55 10.71
C LEU A 4 5.93 20.09 9.39
N ILE A 5 7.24 19.92 9.21
CA ILE A 5 7.95 20.36 7.99
C ILE A 5 7.43 19.58 6.76
N SER A 6 7.16 18.29 6.90
CA SER A 6 6.62 17.43 5.85
C SER A 6 5.22 17.82 5.35
N ARG A 7 4.45 18.62 6.10
CA ARG A 7 3.12 19.06 5.64
C ARG A 7 3.19 20.22 4.64
N GLY A 8 4.21 21.07 4.72
CA GLY A 8 4.25 22.37 4.04
C GLY A 8 5.18 22.44 2.82
N ASN A 9 5.17 23.61 2.17
CA ASN A 9 6.11 23.99 1.11
C ASN A 9 7.28 24.82 1.65
N GLY A 10 7.58 24.69 2.94
CA GLY A 10 8.65 25.41 3.62
C GLY A 10 8.17 26.17 4.84
N LEU A 11 8.91 26.07 5.94
CA LEU A 11 8.65 26.84 7.16
C LEU A 11 9.92 27.55 7.62
N LEU A 12 9.77 28.78 8.12
CA LEU A 12 10.83 29.50 8.83
C LEU A 12 11.05 28.85 10.20
N ARG A 13 12.27 28.97 10.75
CA ARG A 13 12.57 28.47 12.11
C ARG A 13 11.60 29.04 13.15
N SER A 14 11.25 30.32 13.06
CA SER A 14 10.30 30.96 13.98
C SER A 14 8.91 30.32 13.92
N GLN A 15 8.42 30.02 12.73
CA GLN A 15 7.13 29.34 12.54
C GLN A 15 7.17 27.90 13.08
N ILE A 16 8.28 27.19 12.87
CA ILE A 16 8.48 25.84 13.44
C ILE A 16 8.46 25.92 14.97
N GLN A 17 9.14 26.90 15.55
CA GLN A 17 9.19 27.10 16.99
C GLN A 17 7.78 27.38 17.56
N GLU A 18 7.05 28.32 16.97
CA GLU A 18 5.69 28.69 17.38
C GLU A 18 4.73 27.49 17.39
N GLU A 19 4.76 26.67 16.33
CA GLU A 19 3.90 25.49 16.26
C GLU A 19 4.29 24.38 17.26
N LEU A 20 5.58 24.23 17.56
CA LEU A 20 6.04 23.26 18.56
C LEU A 20 5.72 23.71 19.99
N GLU A 21 5.81 25.00 20.28
CA GLU A 21 5.49 25.58 21.60
C GLU A 21 4.02 25.46 21.98
N LYS A 22 3.12 25.20 21.03
CA LYS A 22 1.72 24.82 21.30
C LYS A 22 1.57 23.45 21.96
N ILE A 23 2.58 22.59 21.83
CA ILE A 23 2.59 21.22 22.37
C ILE A 23 3.46 21.17 23.62
N ASP A 24 4.70 21.64 23.52
CA ASP A 24 5.66 21.67 24.64
C ASP A 24 6.70 22.77 24.45
N LYS A 25 7.23 23.32 25.55
CA LYS A 25 8.25 24.38 25.51
C LYS A 25 9.54 23.85 24.89
N ILE A 26 10.01 24.48 23.83
CA ILE A 26 11.28 24.12 23.17
C ILE A 26 12.27 25.27 23.18
N SER A 27 13.49 25.01 23.64
CA SER A 27 14.57 26.01 23.57
C SER A 27 15.05 26.21 22.13
N LYS A 28 15.49 27.42 21.80
CA LYS A 28 16.10 27.72 20.49
C LYS A 28 17.31 26.82 20.18
N VAL A 29 18.10 26.47 21.19
CA VAL A 29 19.29 25.61 21.03
C VAL A 29 18.87 24.18 20.66
N THR A 30 17.87 23.65 21.36
CA THR A 30 17.29 22.33 21.07
C THR A 30 16.74 22.28 19.65
N LEU A 31 15.96 23.29 19.25
CA LEU A 31 15.40 23.37 17.91
C LEU A 31 16.48 23.37 16.81
N ILE A 32 17.56 24.15 16.99
CA ILE A 32 18.67 24.19 16.01
C ILE A 32 19.38 22.84 15.93
N ARG A 33 19.66 22.21 17.08
CA ARG A 33 20.28 20.89 17.14
C ARG A 33 19.46 19.86 16.35
N ASP A 34 18.16 19.81 16.61
CA ASP A 34 17.26 18.84 16.00
C ASP A 34 17.10 19.10 14.48
N LEU A 35 17.01 20.36 14.05
CA LEU A 35 17.02 20.72 12.62
C LEU A 35 18.30 20.28 11.92
N ASN A 36 19.47 20.42 12.57
CA ASN A 36 20.74 19.96 12.02
C ASN A 36 20.80 18.44 11.90
N ILE A 37 20.21 17.69 12.85
CA ILE A 37 20.05 16.23 12.74
C ILE A 37 19.21 15.88 11.52
N LEU A 38 18.09 16.56 11.30
CA LEU A 38 17.21 16.30 10.14
C LEU A 38 17.90 16.62 8.80
N LEU A 39 18.69 17.70 8.75
CA LEU A 39 19.49 18.06 7.57
C LEU A 39 20.57 17.02 7.28
N LYS A 40 21.30 16.58 8.31
CA LYS A 40 22.35 15.56 8.19
C LYS A 40 21.81 14.24 7.63
N ASN A 41 20.60 13.85 8.05
CA ASN A 41 19.94 12.62 7.58
C ASN A 41 19.18 12.80 6.25
N GLN A 42 19.32 13.94 5.56
CA GLN A 42 18.64 14.23 4.30
C GLN A 42 17.09 14.08 4.37
N LEU A 43 16.51 14.33 5.54
CA LEU A 43 15.06 14.31 5.73
C LEU A 43 14.44 15.66 5.35
N ILE A 44 15.20 16.74 5.50
CA ILE A 44 14.84 18.10 5.11
C ILE A 44 16.01 18.77 4.37
N LYS A 45 15.73 19.88 3.69
CA LYS A 45 16.70 20.77 3.05
C LYS A 45 16.38 22.22 3.36
N THR A 46 17.31 23.13 3.13
CA THR A 46 17.12 24.57 3.32
C THR A 46 17.05 25.33 2.00
N LYS A 47 16.35 26.47 1.99
CA LYS A 47 16.36 27.47 0.92
C LYS A 47 16.39 28.88 1.53
N GLY A 48 17.18 29.79 0.95
CA GLY A 48 17.33 31.16 1.45
C GLY A 48 18.48 31.29 2.47
N ASN A 49 18.63 32.50 3.02
CA ASN A 49 19.79 32.86 3.84
C ASN A 49 19.39 33.44 5.21
N ALA A 50 20.16 33.09 6.25
CA ALA A 50 20.05 33.61 7.61
C ALA A 50 18.61 33.57 8.20
N ARG A 51 17.99 34.73 8.45
CA ARG A 51 16.64 34.82 9.03
C ARG A 51 15.52 34.40 8.07
N SER A 52 15.82 34.37 6.77
CA SER A 52 14.89 33.94 5.71
C SER A 52 15.03 32.46 5.33
N THR A 53 15.82 31.69 6.07
CA THR A 53 16.03 30.26 5.80
C THR A 53 14.73 29.48 6.00
N LEU A 54 14.21 28.94 4.91
CA LEU A 54 13.09 28.02 4.87
C LEU A 54 13.59 26.58 4.97
N TYR A 55 12.96 25.79 5.84
CA TYR A 55 13.18 24.36 5.97
C TYR A 55 12.09 23.62 5.21
N LEU A 56 12.50 22.77 4.28
CA LEU A 56 11.67 22.11 3.27
C LEU A 56 11.85 20.59 3.35
N PRO A 57 10.84 19.79 2.98
CA PRO A 57 11.05 18.36 2.74
C PRO A 57 12.14 18.13 1.69
N TYR A 58 12.95 17.08 1.86
CA TYR A 58 14.01 16.78 0.91
C TYR A 58 13.46 16.38 -0.48
N THR A 59 12.47 15.49 -0.48
CA THR A 59 11.80 14.97 -1.68
C THR A 59 11.07 16.07 -2.47
N GLN A 60 11.09 15.95 -3.80
CA GLN A 60 10.35 16.84 -4.71
C GLN A 60 8.91 16.35 -4.93
N ASN A 61 8.68 15.03 -4.91
CA ASN A 61 7.33 14.49 -5.06
C ASN A 61 6.57 14.61 -3.72
N PRO A 62 5.45 15.36 -3.66
CA PRO A 62 4.73 15.60 -2.42
C PRO A 62 4.17 14.33 -1.78
N ILE A 63 3.90 13.27 -2.56
CA ILE A 63 3.39 12.02 -2.02
C ILE A 63 4.48 11.09 -1.48
N LEU A 64 5.76 11.46 -1.59
CA LEU A 64 6.89 10.71 -1.03
C LEU A 64 7.46 11.33 0.26
N ARG A 65 6.75 12.29 0.88
CA ARG A 65 7.23 12.98 2.08
C ARG A 65 7.25 12.04 3.28
N TYR A 66 8.36 12.02 4.01
CA TYR A 66 8.49 11.20 5.21
C TYR A 66 7.66 11.74 6.37
N PHE A 67 7.00 10.85 7.11
CA PHE A 67 6.41 11.15 8.40
C PHE A 67 6.84 10.07 9.39
N ASP A 68 7.20 10.44 10.61
CA ASP A 68 7.40 9.50 11.70
C ASP A 68 6.03 8.96 12.14
N LEU A 69 5.83 7.65 12.02
CA LEU A 69 4.55 6.99 12.31
C LEU A 69 4.23 7.04 13.81
N GLU A 70 5.20 6.77 14.69
CA GLU A 70 4.94 6.76 16.14
C GLU A 70 4.52 8.16 16.61
N VAL A 71 5.21 9.20 16.15
CA VAL A 71 4.83 10.58 16.46
C VAL A 71 3.48 10.95 15.84
N TYR A 72 3.17 10.47 14.63
CA TYR A 72 1.90 10.77 13.97
C TYR A 72 0.70 10.14 14.68
N PHE A 73 0.84 8.89 15.13
CA PHE A 73 -0.23 8.11 15.75
C PHE A 73 -0.37 8.32 17.27
N GLN A 74 0.51 9.10 17.90
CA GLN A 74 0.33 9.59 19.28
C GLN A 74 -0.94 10.46 19.46
N GLN A 75 -1.43 11.08 18.38
CA GLN A 75 -2.64 11.88 18.40
C GLN A 75 -3.85 11.05 17.94
N ASP A 76 -4.94 11.14 18.70
CA ASP A 76 -6.25 10.63 18.30
C ASP A 76 -6.63 11.15 16.90
N PRO A 77 -7.27 10.34 16.05
CA PRO A 77 -7.63 10.75 14.69
C PRO A 77 -8.31 12.12 14.60
N ASP A 78 -9.24 12.42 15.51
CA ASP A 78 -9.99 13.69 15.53
C ASP A 78 -9.15 14.90 15.96
N LYS A 79 -8.01 14.68 16.64
CA LYS A 79 -7.10 15.73 17.12
C LYS A 79 -5.93 15.98 16.17
N ARG A 80 -5.75 15.16 15.13
CA ARG A 80 -4.67 15.33 14.16
C ARG A 80 -4.85 16.64 13.38
N SER A 81 -3.90 17.55 13.52
CA SER A 81 -3.91 18.83 12.80
C SER A 81 -3.52 18.65 11.33
N VAL A 82 -4.19 19.38 10.43
CA VAL A 82 -3.88 19.45 8.99
C VAL A 82 -3.86 18.07 8.31
N VAL A 83 -5.05 17.46 8.21
CA VAL A 83 -5.29 16.18 7.55
C VAL A 83 -6.31 16.33 6.41
N ALA A 84 -6.10 15.61 5.31
CA ALA A 84 -7.07 15.47 4.24
C ALA A 84 -8.29 14.69 4.75
N LYS A 85 -9.47 15.31 4.65
CA LYS A 85 -10.74 14.69 5.06
C LYS A 85 -11.49 14.02 3.91
N HIS A 86 -11.13 14.33 2.66
CA HIS A 86 -11.82 13.86 1.47
C HIS A 86 -10.81 13.44 0.40
N PHE A 87 -11.26 12.64 -0.56
CA PHE A 87 -10.46 12.27 -1.73
C PHE A 87 -9.98 13.51 -2.50
N ASP A 88 -8.70 13.54 -2.84
CA ASP A 88 -8.08 14.64 -3.56
C ASP A 88 -7.66 14.21 -4.98
N PHE A 89 -8.39 14.68 -5.99
CA PHE A 89 -8.10 14.42 -7.41
C PHE A 89 -6.75 14.96 -7.88
N SER A 90 -6.13 15.90 -7.15
CA SER A 90 -4.78 16.38 -7.47
C SER A 90 -3.72 15.28 -7.36
N ILE A 91 -3.97 14.22 -6.56
CA ILE A 91 -3.03 13.12 -6.35
C ILE A 91 -2.60 12.46 -7.66
N PHE A 92 -3.51 12.41 -8.65
CA PHE A 92 -3.25 11.84 -9.97
C PHE A 92 -2.09 12.54 -10.70
N SER A 93 -1.86 13.83 -10.45
CA SER A 93 -0.74 14.58 -11.02
C SER A 93 0.61 14.25 -10.37
N SER A 94 0.59 13.64 -9.18
CA SER A 94 1.78 13.22 -8.43
C SER A 94 2.13 11.75 -8.61
N LEU A 95 1.40 10.99 -9.44
CA LEU A 95 1.63 9.55 -9.70
C LEU A 95 2.79 9.27 -10.68
N ASN A 96 3.79 10.15 -10.74
CA ASN A 96 4.97 10.00 -11.58
C ASN A 96 6.24 9.94 -10.72
N HIS A 97 7.26 9.23 -11.22
CA HIS A 97 8.58 9.14 -10.61
C HIS A 97 8.52 8.71 -9.14
N LEU A 98 7.69 7.69 -8.84
CA LEU A 98 7.51 7.20 -7.47
C LEU A 98 8.65 6.29 -7.04
N ILE A 99 9.24 5.61 -8.02
CA ILE A 99 10.45 4.82 -7.89
C ILE A 99 11.56 5.57 -8.61
N THR A 100 12.61 5.93 -7.89
CA THR A 100 13.75 6.65 -8.46
C THR A 100 14.50 5.78 -9.46
N PRO A 101 15.30 6.35 -10.39
CA PRO A 101 16.11 5.54 -11.30
C PRO A 101 17.08 4.59 -10.59
N ILE A 102 17.60 4.97 -9.42
CA ILE A 102 18.48 4.13 -8.60
C ILE A 102 17.70 2.95 -8.02
N GLU A 103 16.55 3.21 -7.37
CA GLU A 103 15.68 2.16 -6.85
C GLU A 103 15.22 1.22 -7.97
N LEU A 104 14.85 1.76 -9.14
CA LEU A 104 14.39 0.97 -10.27
C LEU A 104 15.50 0.06 -10.82
N LYS A 105 16.74 0.58 -10.89
CA LYS A 105 17.90 -0.23 -11.29
C LYS A 105 18.13 -1.36 -10.29
N GLU A 106 18.13 -1.06 -8.99
CA GLU A 106 18.31 -2.07 -7.94
C GLU A 106 17.22 -3.15 -7.99
N LEU A 107 15.96 -2.76 -8.14
CA LEU A 107 14.84 -3.69 -8.28
C LEU A 107 15.03 -4.60 -9.50
N LYS A 108 15.39 -4.04 -10.66
CA LYS A 108 15.65 -4.83 -11.87
C LYS A 108 16.83 -5.79 -11.73
N ASP A 109 17.93 -5.34 -11.12
CA ASP A 109 19.15 -6.14 -10.96
C ASP A 109 18.92 -7.33 -10.00
N LYS A 110 18.07 -7.14 -8.98
CA LYS A 110 17.71 -8.21 -8.02
C LYS A 110 16.56 -9.09 -8.49
N SER A 111 15.70 -8.59 -9.37
CA SER A 111 14.54 -9.34 -9.84
C SER A 111 14.90 -10.46 -10.81
N ARG A 112 14.18 -11.56 -10.67
CA ARG A 112 14.28 -12.75 -11.52
C ARG A 112 12.97 -12.97 -12.24
N SER A 113 13.08 -13.50 -13.46
CA SER A 113 11.92 -13.97 -14.23
C SER A 113 11.23 -15.11 -13.47
N PHE A 114 9.96 -14.91 -13.15
CA PHE A 114 9.13 -15.93 -12.50
C PHE A 114 9.07 -17.19 -13.37
N THR A 115 8.75 -17.03 -14.65
CA THR A 115 8.62 -18.13 -15.62
C THR A 115 9.91 -18.91 -15.74
N LYS A 116 11.05 -18.26 -16.02
CA LYS A 116 12.35 -18.93 -16.15
C LYS A 116 12.78 -19.67 -14.88
N GLN A 117 12.40 -19.18 -13.71
CA GLN A 117 12.72 -19.88 -12.48
C GLN A 117 11.80 -21.08 -12.27
N THR A 118 10.49 -20.92 -12.48
CA THR A 118 9.52 -22.00 -12.32
C THR A 118 9.70 -23.13 -13.33
N GLU A 119 10.19 -22.85 -14.54
CA GLU A 119 10.51 -23.85 -15.57
C GLU A 119 11.68 -24.77 -15.19
N LYS A 120 12.53 -24.37 -14.24
CA LYS A 120 13.63 -25.21 -13.73
C LYS A 120 13.16 -26.19 -12.66
N LEU A 121 11.98 -25.99 -12.10
CA LEU A 121 11.43 -26.82 -11.03
C LEU A 121 10.64 -27.99 -11.65
N SER A 122 10.74 -29.17 -11.04
CA SER A 122 9.83 -30.26 -11.38
C SER A 122 8.39 -29.88 -11.03
N SER A 123 7.41 -30.53 -11.66
CA SER A 123 5.99 -30.22 -11.46
C SER A 123 5.55 -30.35 -10.00
N ASP A 124 6.09 -31.32 -9.27
CA ASP A 124 5.79 -31.53 -7.85
C ASP A 124 6.40 -30.44 -6.95
N ILE A 125 7.63 -30.00 -7.23
CA ILE A 125 8.29 -28.91 -6.50
C ILE A 125 7.57 -27.60 -6.76
N LEU A 126 7.26 -27.29 -8.02
CA LEU A 126 6.52 -26.07 -8.38
C LEU A 126 5.15 -26.03 -7.69
N LYS A 127 4.41 -27.14 -7.69
CA LYS A 127 3.13 -27.24 -6.99
C LYS A 127 3.28 -26.93 -5.50
N ARG A 128 4.29 -27.49 -4.83
CA ARG A 128 4.57 -27.26 -3.41
C ARG A 128 4.98 -25.81 -3.12
N GLU A 129 5.81 -25.19 -3.96
CA GLU A 129 6.21 -23.79 -3.81
C GLU A 129 5.03 -22.84 -3.99
N LEU A 130 4.18 -23.09 -5.00
CA LEU A 130 2.94 -22.32 -5.21
C LEU A 130 1.97 -22.49 -4.06
N GLU A 131 1.78 -23.71 -3.57
CA GLU A 131 0.92 -23.99 -2.42
C GLU A 131 1.41 -23.26 -1.17
N ARG A 132 2.71 -23.34 -0.84
CA ARG A 132 3.31 -22.57 0.27
C ARG A 132 3.06 -21.08 0.10
N PHE A 133 3.34 -20.53 -1.09
CA PHE A 133 3.15 -19.11 -1.36
C PHE A 133 1.70 -18.68 -1.15
N VAL A 134 0.73 -19.44 -1.68
CA VAL A 134 -0.70 -19.13 -1.61
C VAL A 134 -1.23 -19.22 -0.18
N ILE A 135 -0.78 -20.19 0.60
CA ILE A 135 -1.13 -20.28 2.03
C ILE A 135 -0.66 -19.03 2.77
N GLU A 136 0.59 -18.65 2.60
CA GLU A 136 1.18 -17.50 3.28
C GLU A 136 0.52 -16.17 2.84
N LEU A 137 0.24 -16.00 1.54
CA LEU A 137 -0.49 -14.85 1.01
C LEU A 137 -1.91 -14.79 1.57
N SER A 138 -2.66 -15.90 1.53
CA SER A 138 -4.07 -15.93 1.94
C SER A 138 -4.21 -15.69 3.44
N TRP A 139 -3.32 -16.28 4.24
CA TRP A 139 -3.23 -16.04 5.67
C TRP A 139 -2.93 -14.55 5.94
N LYS A 140 -1.82 -14.04 5.41
CA LYS A 140 -1.32 -12.73 5.83
C LYS A 140 -2.16 -11.58 5.30
N SER A 141 -2.63 -11.67 4.06
CA SER A 141 -3.54 -10.67 3.50
C SER A 141 -4.87 -10.61 4.26
N SER A 142 -5.37 -11.76 4.75
CA SER A 142 -6.58 -11.79 5.59
C SER A 142 -6.30 -11.28 7.01
N LYS A 143 -5.15 -11.63 7.58
CA LYS A 143 -4.75 -11.19 8.93
C LYS A 143 -4.58 -9.67 9.03
N ILE A 144 -4.07 -9.02 7.98
CA ILE A 144 -4.02 -7.55 7.88
C ILE A 144 -5.42 -6.93 8.00
N GLU A 145 -6.48 -7.62 7.55
CA GLU A 145 -7.87 -7.18 7.67
C GLU A 145 -8.54 -7.59 8.99
N GLY A 146 -7.81 -8.23 9.91
CA GLY A 146 -8.31 -8.66 11.21
C GLY A 146 -8.77 -10.12 11.30
N ASN A 147 -8.54 -10.92 10.26
CA ASN A 147 -8.82 -12.37 10.32
C ASN A 147 -7.94 -13.04 11.39
N THR A 148 -8.53 -13.93 12.19
CA THR A 148 -7.89 -14.52 13.36
C THR A 148 -7.31 -15.91 13.12
N TYR A 149 -7.39 -16.46 11.90
CA TYR A 149 -6.71 -17.70 11.55
C TYR A 149 -5.19 -17.58 11.75
N SER A 150 -4.60 -18.60 12.35
CA SER A 150 -3.15 -18.82 12.34
C SER A 150 -2.68 -19.37 10.99
N LEU A 151 -1.36 -19.36 10.77
CA LEU A 151 -0.78 -19.91 9.55
C LEU A 151 -1.05 -21.41 9.42
N LEU A 152 -0.96 -22.17 10.52
CA LEU A 152 -1.22 -23.62 10.53
C LEU A 152 -2.70 -23.95 10.27
N GLU A 153 -3.62 -23.16 10.85
CA GLU A 153 -5.05 -23.31 10.56
C GLU A 153 -5.36 -22.97 9.10
N THR A 154 -4.69 -21.96 8.53
CA THR A 154 -4.84 -21.59 7.11
C THR A 154 -4.30 -22.70 6.20
N GLU A 155 -3.16 -23.30 6.56
CA GLU A 155 -2.61 -24.46 5.86
C GLU A 155 -3.59 -25.64 5.85
N ALA A 156 -4.11 -26.02 7.02
CA ALA A 156 -5.08 -27.11 7.14
C ALA A 156 -6.37 -26.82 6.35
N LEU A 157 -6.85 -25.57 6.37
CA LEU A 157 -8.01 -25.17 5.59
C LEU A 157 -7.77 -25.32 4.08
N ILE A 158 -6.66 -24.81 3.56
CA ILE A 158 -6.38 -24.83 2.12
C ILE A 158 -6.09 -26.26 1.62
N LYS A 159 -5.32 -27.05 2.37
CA LYS A 159 -4.86 -28.38 1.92
C LYS A 159 -5.85 -29.49 2.22
N GLU A 160 -6.50 -29.45 3.37
CA GLU A 160 -7.33 -30.54 3.89
C GLU A 160 -8.82 -30.19 3.90
N GLN A 161 -9.20 -28.96 3.49
CA GLN A 161 -10.57 -28.43 3.63
C GLN A 161 -11.08 -28.48 5.08
N LYS A 162 -10.15 -28.39 6.04
CA LYS A 162 -10.44 -28.49 7.46
C LYS A 162 -10.60 -27.11 8.08
N GLU A 163 -11.84 -26.75 8.39
CA GLU A 163 -12.14 -25.50 9.09
C GLU A 163 -11.61 -25.51 10.53
N ALA A 164 -11.10 -24.35 10.98
CA ALA A 164 -10.63 -24.20 12.34
C ALA A 164 -11.79 -23.97 13.32
N LYS A 165 -11.70 -24.58 14.50
CA LYS A 165 -12.74 -24.47 15.53
C LYS A 165 -12.83 -23.03 16.06
N GLY A 166 -14.06 -22.53 16.20
CA GLY A 166 -14.32 -21.21 16.77
C GLY A 166 -14.06 -20.03 15.83
N LYS A 167 -13.83 -20.28 14.54
CA LYS A 167 -13.70 -19.24 13.51
C LYS A 167 -15.05 -18.99 12.84
N SER A 168 -15.28 -17.74 12.44
CA SER A 168 -16.49 -17.38 11.70
C SER A 168 -16.45 -17.91 10.26
N LYS A 169 -17.63 -18.09 9.65
CA LYS A 169 -17.73 -18.49 8.24
C LYS A 169 -17.09 -17.43 7.33
N GLU A 170 -17.25 -16.16 7.66
CA GLU A 170 -16.69 -15.03 6.92
C GLU A 170 -15.16 -15.06 6.91
N GLU A 171 -14.52 -15.41 8.03
CA GLU A 171 -13.07 -15.57 8.11
C GLU A 171 -12.58 -16.74 7.24
N THR A 172 -13.25 -17.88 7.31
CA THR A 172 -12.94 -19.07 6.51
C THR A 172 -13.05 -18.73 5.01
N VAL A 173 -14.18 -18.15 4.59
CA VAL A 173 -14.44 -17.77 3.20
C VAL A 173 -13.43 -16.73 2.70
N MET A 174 -13.03 -15.76 3.53
CA MET A 174 -12.03 -14.76 3.17
C MET A 174 -10.70 -15.41 2.74
N ILE A 175 -10.24 -16.45 3.44
CA ILE A 175 -9.00 -17.16 3.10
C ILE A 175 -9.16 -17.93 1.80
N LEU A 176 -10.25 -18.69 1.66
CA LEU A 176 -10.54 -19.45 0.45
C LEU A 176 -10.67 -18.56 -0.79
N ASN A 177 -11.26 -17.37 -0.63
CA ASN A 177 -11.38 -16.37 -1.69
C ASN A 177 -10.02 -15.83 -2.14
N HIS A 178 -9.06 -15.61 -1.23
CA HIS A 178 -7.70 -15.21 -1.63
C HIS A 178 -7.03 -16.30 -2.47
N LYS A 179 -7.12 -17.56 -2.03
CA LYS A 179 -6.59 -18.70 -2.78
C LYS A 179 -7.24 -18.80 -4.17
N SER A 180 -8.56 -18.73 -4.24
CA SER A 180 -9.31 -18.77 -5.50
C SER A 180 -8.94 -17.62 -6.42
N ALA A 181 -8.88 -16.38 -5.91
CA ALA A 181 -8.50 -15.21 -6.70
C ALA A 181 -7.07 -15.32 -7.25
N PHE A 182 -6.12 -15.86 -6.48
CA PHE A 182 -4.75 -16.08 -6.95
C PHE A 182 -4.67 -17.16 -8.03
N ASP A 183 -5.41 -18.26 -7.91
CA ASP A 183 -5.50 -19.28 -8.95
C ASP A 183 -6.03 -18.70 -10.27
N GLN A 184 -7.04 -17.81 -10.20
CA GLN A 184 -7.57 -17.11 -11.37
C GLN A 184 -6.52 -16.23 -12.04
N ILE A 185 -5.66 -15.57 -11.26
CA ILE A 185 -4.54 -14.78 -11.78
C ILE A 185 -3.53 -15.69 -12.48
N LEU A 186 -3.14 -16.81 -11.86
CA LEU A 186 -2.16 -17.74 -12.45
C LEU A 186 -2.63 -18.29 -13.79
N ASN A 187 -3.92 -18.58 -13.92
CA ASN A 187 -4.51 -19.10 -15.16
C ASN A 187 -4.70 -18.02 -16.23
N ASN A 188 -4.75 -16.74 -15.85
CA ASN A 188 -5.08 -15.63 -16.75
C ASN A 188 -4.07 -14.46 -16.67
N LYS A 189 -2.79 -14.74 -16.45
CA LYS A 189 -1.74 -13.71 -16.19
C LYS A 189 -1.76 -12.56 -17.20
N LYS A 190 -1.92 -12.88 -18.49
CA LYS A 190 -1.90 -11.90 -19.58
C LYS A 190 -3.01 -10.85 -19.48
N ASP A 191 -4.12 -11.16 -18.81
CA ASP A 191 -5.25 -10.23 -18.62
C ASP A 191 -4.87 -8.97 -17.84
N PHE A 192 -3.77 -9.02 -17.06
CA PHE A 192 -3.33 -7.92 -16.21
C PHE A 192 -2.16 -7.12 -16.82
N THR A 193 -1.80 -7.39 -18.08
CA THR A 193 -0.87 -6.54 -18.83
C THR A 193 -1.50 -5.22 -19.25
N ASN A 194 -2.81 -5.24 -19.56
CA ASN A 194 -3.64 -4.10 -19.88
C ASN A 194 -4.91 -4.12 -19.01
N LEU A 195 -4.93 -3.29 -17.96
CA LEU A 195 -6.04 -3.28 -17.00
C LEU A 195 -7.30 -2.69 -17.60
N THR A 196 -8.45 -3.25 -17.20
CA THR A 196 -9.78 -2.72 -17.50
C THR A 196 -10.65 -2.77 -16.25
N VAL A 197 -11.68 -1.92 -16.18
CA VAL A 197 -12.65 -1.95 -15.07
C VAL A 197 -13.27 -3.33 -14.92
N PHE A 198 -13.56 -3.99 -16.04
CA PHE A 198 -14.12 -5.33 -16.05
C PHE A 198 -13.20 -6.35 -15.34
N LYS A 199 -11.90 -6.36 -15.67
CA LYS A 199 -10.94 -7.30 -15.04
C LYS A 199 -10.72 -7.01 -13.56
N ILE A 200 -10.69 -5.74 -13.16
CA ILE A 200 -10.60 -5.37 -11.74
C ILE A 200 -11.87 -5.77 -10.98
N ASN A 201 -13.06 -5.56 -11.57
CA ASN A 201 -14.33 -6.02 -11.00
C ASN A 201 -14.36 -7.55 -10.87
N GLN A 202 -13.91 -8.29 -11.89
CA GLN A 202 -13.86 -9.76 -11.82
C GLN A 202 -12.95 -10.23 -10.67
N LEU A 203 -11.76 -9.64 -10.53
CA LEU A 203 -10.87 -9.98 -9.44
C LEU A 203 -11.47 -9.65 -8.07
N HIS A 204 -12.15 -8.51 -7.95
CA HIS A 204 -12.89 -8.15 -6.73
C HIS A 204 -13.97 -9.19 -6.41
N ASN A 205 -14.75 -9.61 -7.41
CA ASN A 205 -15.82 -10.59 -7.22
C ASN A 205 -15.29 -11.93 -6.69
N PHE A 206 -14.09 -12.37 -7.11
CA PHE A 206 -13.45 -13.55 -6.53
C PHE A 206 -13.07 -13.35 -5.06
N LEU A 207 -12.60 -12.15 -4.69
CA LEU A 207 -12.17 -11.83 -3.33
C LEU A 207 -13.34 -11.71 -2.32
N VAL A 208 -14.54 -11.40 -2.79
CA VAL A 208 -15.72 -11.18 -1.94
C VAL A 208 -16.84 -12.19 -2.16
N LYS A 209 -16.59 -13.23 -2.94
CA LYS A 209 -17.55 -14.30 -3.21
C LYS A 209 -18.08 -14.88 -1.90
N ASP A 210 -19.39 -15.02 -1.79
CA ASP A 210 -20.07 -15.61 -0.61
C ASP A 210 -19.85 -14.85 0.72
N MET A 211 -19.42 -13.58 0.69
CA MET A 211 -19.16 -12.74 1.89
C MET A 211 -20.26 -11.69 2.18
N ASN A 212 -21.45 -11.79 1.59
CA ASN A 212 -22.52 -10.78 1.70
C ASN A 212 -22.06 -9.34 1.35
N ILE A 213 -21.20 -9.21 0.34
CA ILE A 213 -20.69 -7.93 -0.17
C ILE A 213 -21.22 -7.72 -1.58
N SER A 214 -21.72 -6.51 -1.87
CA SER A 214 -22.18 -6.15 -3.21
C SER A 214 -21.01 -6.13 -4.21
N THR A 215 -21.23 -6.67 -5.40
CA THR A 215 -20.26 -6.67 -6.51
C THR A 215 -20.35 -5.39 -7.34
N GLY A 216 -19.23 -5.05 -7.99
CA GLY A 216 -19.12 -3.86 -8.83
C GLY A 216 -19.01 -2.54 -8.04
N ILE A 217 -18.85 -1.44 -8.78
CA ILE A 217 -18.65 -0.11 -8.19
C ILE A 217 -19.86 0.26 -7.32
N ARG A 218 -19.58 0.58 -6.06
CA ARG A 218 -20.62 0.87 -5.05
C ARG A 218 -21.41 2.14 -5.37
N LYS A 219 -22.63 2.19 -4.85
CA LYS A 219 -23.54 3.34 -4.95
C LYS A 219 -23.62 4.17 -3.67
N ASN A 220 -23.28 3.56 -2.53
CA ASN A 220 -23.44 4.17 -1.22
C ASN A 220 -22.09 4.66 -0.68
N ALA A 221 -22.12 5.67 0.19
CA ALA A 221 -20.94 6.12 0.93
C ALA A 221 -20.41 5.02 1.87
N VAL A 222 -19.10 5.03 2.12
CA VAL A 222 -18.44 4.12 3.08
C VAL A 222 -17.48 4.92 3.96
N GLY A 223 -17.30 4.47 5.20
CA GLY A 223 -16.28 4.98 6.11
C GLY A 223 -15.08 4.05 6.18
N ILE A 224 -13.93 4.58 6.61
CA ILE A 224 -12.77 3.78 6.97
C ILE A 224 -12.50 3.95 8.47
N THR A 225 -12.54 2.86 9.21
CA THR A 225 -12.25 2.87 10.65
C THR A 225 -10.82 3.33 10.93
N GLY A 226 -10.64 4.16 11.96
CA GLY A 226 -9.32 4.62 12.43
C GLY A 226 -8.78 5.88 11.73
N THR A 227 -9.57 6.51 10.87
CA THR A 227 -9.20 7.74 10.17
C THR A 227 -10.39 8.69 10.00
N VAL A 228 -10.12 9.99 9.91
CA VAL A 228 -11.12 11.01 9.56
C VAL A 228 -11.33 11.15 8.05
N TYR A 229 -10.54 10.44 7.24
CA TYR A 229 -10.64 10.45 5.80
C TYR A 229 -11.95 9.79 5.32
N ARG A 230 -12.63 10.48 4.40
CA ARG A 230 -13.85 10.04 3.73
C ARG A 230 -13.56 9.84 2.23
N PRO A 231 -13.67 8.60 1.72
CA PRO A 231 -13.56 8.33 0.29
C PRO A 231 -14.65 9.02 -0.52
N LEU A 232 -14.54 8.96 -1.85
CA LEU A 232 -15.59 9.41 -2.76
C LEU A 232 -16.93 8.73 -2.42
N ASP A 233 -18.03 9.46 -2.38
CA ASP A 233 -19.37 8.93 -2.07
C ASP A 233 -20.28 8.84 -3.31
N ASN A 234 -19.92 9.52 -4.39
CA ASN A 234 -20.67 9.54 -5.65
C ASN A 234 -20.18 8.47 -6.64
N GLN A 235 -21.10 7.62 -7.13
CA GLN A 235 -20.78 6.52 -8.06
C GLN A 235 -20.09 6.99 -9.35
N HIS A 236 -20.48 8.13 -9.92
CA HIS A 236 -19.88 8.66 -11.14
C HIS A 236 -18.45 9.14 -10.89
N GLN A 237 -18.20 9.83 -9.78
CA GLN A 237 -16.83 10.25 -9.41
C GLN A 237 -15.93 9.05 -9.08
N ILE A 238 -16.47 8.02 -8.43
CA ILE A 238 -15.73 6.78 -8.18
C ILE A 238 -15.34 6.15 -9.52
N ARG A 239 -16.29 6.05 -10.46
CA ARG A 239 -16.02 5.50 -11.80
C ARG A 239 -14.97 6.32 -12.54
N GLU A 240 -15.08 7.64 -12.53
CA GLU A 240 -14.10 8.54 -13.14
C GLU A 240 -12.70 8.35 -12.55
N ALA A 241 -12.60 8.26 -11.22
CA ALA A 241 -11.33 8.05 -10.54
C ALA A 241 -10.70 6.68 -10.89
N VAL A 242 -11.50 5.62 -11.00
CA VAL A 242 -11.04 4.29 -11.41
C VAL A 242 -10.59 4.30 -12.87
N ASP A 243 -11.37 4.88 -13.78
CA ASP A 243 -11.01 4.96 -15.21
C ASP A 243 -9.72 5.77 -15.41
N ARG A 244 -9.57 6.89 -14.68
CA ARG A 244 -8.35 7.69 -14.68
C ARG A 244 -7.15 6.93 -14.14
N LEU A 245 -7.32 6.20 -13.03
CA LEU A 245 -6.29 5.34 -12.45
C LEU A 245 -5.82 4.28 -13.45
N ILE A 246 -6.75 3.57 -14.09
CA ILE A 246 -6.44 2.54 -15.09
C ILE A 246 -5.66 3.13 -16.26
N LYS A 247 -6.09 4.28 -16.78
CA LYS A 247 -5.39 4.97 -17.87
C LYS A 247 -3.94 5.30 -17.50
N ILE A 248 -3.71 5.80 -16.28
CA ILE A 248 -2.36 6.08 -15.78
C ILE A 248 -1.53 4.79 -15.69
N ILE A 249 -2.06 3.75 -15.05
CA ILE A 249 -1.34 2.47 -14.89
C ILE A 249 -0.97 1.87 -16.24
N ASN A 250 -1.91 1.82 -17.19
CA ASN A 250 -1.65 1.22 -18.50
C ASN A 250 -0.55 1.97 -19.28
N ASN A 251 -0.46 3.30 -19.11
CA ASN A 251 0.55 4.13 -19.80
C ASN A 251 1.94 4.14 -19.15
N LEU A 252 2.10 3.61 -17.93
CA LEU A 252 3.42 3.52 -17.29
C LEU A 252 4.28 2.44 -17.94
N ALA A 253 5.59 2.63 -17.98
CA ALA A 253 6.53 1.63 -18.51
C ALA A 253 6.93 0.59 -17.44
N SER A 254 7.14 1.03 -16.19
CA SER A 254 7.66 0.19 -15.12
C SER A 254 6.56 -0.66 -14.47
N PRO A 255 6.64 -2.00 -14.48
CA PRO A 255 5.69 -2.84 -13.77
C PRO A 255 5.71 -2.63 -12.25
N PHE A 256 6.85 -2.21 -11.69
CA PHE A 256 6.96 -1.86 -10.28
C PHE A 256 6.12 -0.63 -9.94
N GLU A 257 6.16 0.42 -10.77
CA GLU A 257 5.33 1.61 -10.56
C GLU A 257 3.84 1.31 -10.80
N LYS A 258 3.52 0.53 -11.83
CA LYS A 258 2.14 0.06 -12.09
C LYS A 258 1.55 -0.60 -10.84
N ALA A 259 2.29 -1.56 -10.27
CA ALA A 259 1.85 -2.33 -9.13
C ALA A 259 1.81 -1.53 -7.84
N LEU A 260 2.78 -0.64 -7.59
CA LEU A 260 2.76 0.27 -6.44
C LEU A 260 1.56 1.20 -6.50
N ILE A 261 1.28 1.80 -7.65
CA ILE A 261 0.13 2.71 -7.82
C ILE A 261 -1.19 1.97 -7.61
N ALA A 262 -1.35 0.79 -8.21
CA ALA A 262 -2.52 -0.07 -7.98
C ALA A 262 -2.72 -0.37 -6.49
N HIS A 263 -1.62 -0.68 -5.80
CA HIS A 263 -1.61 -1.09 -4.40
C HIS A 263 -2.25 -0.06 -3.46
N PHE A 264 -1.92 1.22 -3.62
CA PHE A 264 -2.39 2.28 -2.71
C PHE A 264 -3.57 3.08 -3.25
N MET A 265 -3.71 3.26 -4.57
CA MET A 265 -4.80 4.06 -5.12
C MET A 265 -6.16 3.36 -5.06
N ILE A 266 -6.21 2.03 -5.19
CA ILE A 266 -7.47 1.29 -5.03
C ILE A 266 -8.03 1.47 -3.61
N PRO A 267 -7.24 1.27 -2.53
CA PRO A 267 -7.68 1.59 -1.16
C PRO A 267 -7.97 3.07 -0.92
N TYR A 268 -7.33 4.00 -1.64
CA TYR A 268 -7.62 5.44 -1.50
C TYR A 268 -8.97 5.82 -2.12
N ILE A 269 -9.27 5.29 -3.31
CA ILE A 269 -10.54 5.51 -4.02
C ILE A 269 -11.71 4.80 -3.32
N GLN A 270 -11.48 3.61 -2.75
CA GLN A 270 -12.51 2.71 -2.19
C GLN A 270 -13.66 2.44 -3.18
N PRO A 271 -13.41 1.87 -4.36
CA PRO A 271 -14.46 1.70 -5.38
C PRO A 271 -15.58 0.71 -5.02
N TYR A 272 -15.35 -0.21 -4.08
CA TYR A 272 -16.29 -1.25 -3.68
C TYR A 272 -16.76 -1.07 -2.23
N ALA A 273 -17.85 -1.74 -1.87
CA ALA A 273 -18.41 -1.69 -0.51
C ALA A 273 -17.44 -2.23 0.55
N ASP A 274 -16.71 -3.30 0.23
CA ASP A 274 -15.60 -3.84 1.03
C ASP A 274 -14.61 -4.60 0.10
N GLY A 275 -13.45 -5.00 0.62
CA GLY A 275 -12.43 -5.77 -0.09
C GLY A 275 -11.40 -4.93 -0.83
N ASN A 276 -11.47 -3.60 -0.75
CA ASN A 276 -10.60 -2.68 -1.50
C ASN A 276 -9.10 -2.87 -1.18
N LYS A 277 -8.76 -3.08 0.10
CA LYS A 277 -7.38 -3.31 0.57
C LYS A 277 -6.82 -4.66 0.09
N ARG A 278 -7.63 -5.72 0.19
CA ARG A 278 -7.35 -7.06 -0.35
C ARG A 278 -7.17 -7.00 -1.87
N LEU A 279 -8.03 -6.25 -2.57
CA LEU A 279 -7.93 -6.05 -4.01
C LEU A 279 -6.65 -5.31 -4.42
N GLY A 280 -6.24 -4.27 -3.69
CA GLY A 280 -4.97 -3.58 -3.94
C GLY A 280 -3.78 -4.53 -3.89
N ARG A 281 -3.68 -5.36 -2.84
CA ARG A 281 -2.64 -6.41 -2.70
C ARG A 281 -2.71 -7.48 -3.78
N MET A 282 -3.92 -7.94 -4.10
CA MET A 282 -4.09 -8.99 -5.11
C MET A 282 -3.80 -8.48 -6.52
N LEU A 283 -4.16 -7.23 -6.83
CA LEU A 283 -3.88 -6.59 -8.11
C LEU A 283 -2.38 -6.32 -8.29
N THR A 284 -1.64 -6.02 -7.21
CA THR A 284 -0.17 -6.01 -7.21
C THR A 284 0.38 -7.35 -7.71
N ASN A 285 -0.08 -8.46 -7.14
CA ASN A 285 0.38 -9.80 -7.56
C ASN A 285 -0.04 -10.14 -9.00
N ALA A 286 -1.24 -9.71 -9.41
CA ALA A 286 -1.70 -9.87 -10.78
C ALA A 286 -0.80 -9.16 -11.79
N ILE A 287 -0.45 -7.89 -11.52
CA ILE A 287 0.47 -7.12 -12.36
C ILE A 287 1.85 -7.75 -12.36
N PHE A 288 2.38 -8.15 -11.20
CA PHE A 288 3.71 -8.79 -11.16
C PHE A 288 3.78 -10.07 -11.98
N LEU A 289 2.81 -10.97 -11.81
CA LEU A 289 2.76 -12.21 -12.59
C LEU A 289 2.55 -11.96 -14.10
N ALA A 290 1.80 -10.92 -14.47
CA ALA A 290 1.60 -10.53 -15.87
C ALA A 290 2.88 -10.03 -16.56
N TYR A 291 3.79 -9.43 -15.78
CA TYR A 291 5.08 -8.91 -16.23
C TYR A 291 6.25 -9.81 -15.82
N ASP A 292 5.96 -11.09 -15.53
CA ASP A 292 6.96 -12.13 -15.24
C ASP A 292 7.83 -11.86 -14.00
N LEU A 293 7.27 -11.16 -13.01
CA LEU A 293 7.87 -10.87 -11.71
C LEU A 293 7.29 -11.78 -10.62
N TYR A 294 8.01 -11.89 -9.51
CA TYR A 294 7.59 -12.72 -8.38
C TYR A 294 6.41 -12.05 -7.66
N PRO A 295 5.34 -12.80 -7.33
CA PRO A 295 4.25 -12.29 -6.51
C PRO A 295 4.72 -12.08 -5.06
N LEU A 296 4.00 -11.22 -4.32
CA LEU A 296 4.28 -10.83 -2.94
C LEU A 296 3.33 -11.55 -1.96
N SER A 297 3.89 -12.24 -0.97
CA SER A 297 3.08 -12.95 0.05
C SER A 297 2.68 -12.05 1.22
N TYR A 298 3.39 -10.92 1.42
CA TYR A 298 3.27 -10.05 2.59
C TYR A 298 3.65 -10.71 3.92
N ARG A 299 4.13 -11.97 3.94
CA ARG A 299 4.29 -12.78 5.16
C ARG A 299 5.03 -12.07 6.29
N SER A 300 6.09 -11.33 5.95
CA SER A 300 6.95 -10.63 6.91
C SER A 300 6.44 -9.26 7.34
N VAL A 301 5.36 -8.75 6.75
CA VAL A 301 4.82 -7.41 7.06
C VAL A 301 4.20 -7.37 8.45
N ASP A 302 4.51 -6.35 9.24
CA ASP A 302 3.77 -6.10 10.48
C ASP A 302 2.37 -5.53 10.17
N GLU A 303 1.32 -6.08 10.76
CA GLU A 303 -0.06 -5.68 10.42
C GLU A 303 -0.35 -4.23 10.83
N ASP A 304 0.22 -3.76 11.94
CA ASP A 304 -0.02 -2.42 12.46
C ASP A 304 0.79 -1.39 11.69
N ASP A 305 2.04 -1.68 11.33
CA ASP A 305 2.85 -0.85 10.44
C ASP A 305 2.14 -0.64 9.09
N PHE A 306 1.58 -1.70 8.49
CA PHE A 306 0.83 -1.59 7.23
C PHE A 306 -0.44 -0.74 7.38
N LYS A 307 -1.21 -0.94 8.45
CA LYS A 307 -2.42 -0.14 8.73
C LYS A 307 -2.08 1.34 8.97
N LYS A 308 -1.03 1.61 9.77
CA LYS A 308 -0.51 2.97 10.02
C LYS A 308 -0.07 3.62 8.72
N ALA A 309 0.66 2.92 7.85
CA ALA A 309 1.08 3.41 6.55
C ALA A 309 -0.11 3.78 5.64
N LEU A 310 -1.16 2.96 5.61
CA LEU A 310 -2.38 3.26 4.85
C LEU A 310 -3.14 4.46 5.41
N ILE A 311 -3.34 4.55 6.72
CA ILE A 311 -4.03 5.69 7.34
C ILE A 311 -3.25 6.99 7.10
N LEU A 312 -1.93 6.95 7.24
CA LEU A 312 -1.07 8.09 6.92
C LEU A 312 -1.24 8.50 5.45
N MET A 313 -1.31 7.54 4.52
CA MET A 313 -1.55 7.83 3.11
C MET A 313 -2.91 8.50 2.91
N TYR A 314 -3.97 8.04 3.56
CA TYR A 314 -5.29 8.65 3.45
C TYR A 314 -5.32 10.11 3.95
N GLU A 315 -4.63 10.39 5.05
CA GLU A 315 -4.69 11.68 5.74
C GLU A 315 -3.63 12.69 5.26
N GLN A 316 -2.46 12.23 4.86
CA GLN A 316 -1.31 13.07 4.46
C GLN A 316 -0.93 12.92 2.99
N LYS A 317 -1.58 12.01 2.25
CA LYS A 317 -1.22 11.63 0.88
C LYS A 317 0.23 11.17 0.76
N SER A 318 0.85 10.69 1.85
CA SER A 318 2.20 10.15 1.81
C SER A 318 2.18 8.63 1.64
N ILE A 319 2.80 8.16 0.56
CA ILE A 319 3.03 6.75 0.28
C ILE A 319 4.42 6.28 0.73
N TYR A 320 5.21 7.11 1.45
CA TYR A 320 6.59 6.78 1.80
C TYR A 320 6.71 5.39 2.45
N HIS A 321 5.91 5.13 3.49
CA HIS A 321 5.93 3.85 4.21
C HIS A 321 5.32 2.71 3.40
N ILE A 322 4.31 2.99 2.58
CA ILE A 322 3.75 1.99 1.65
C ILE A 322 4.83 1.56 0.64
N LYS A 323 5.58 2.51 0.07
CA LYS A 323 6.68 2.25 -0.86
C LYS A 323 7.79 1.44 -0.18
N ARG A 324 8.15 1.81 1.06
CA ARG A 324 9.12 1.06 1.87
C ARG A 324 8.69 -0.40 2.02
N ILE A 325 7.49 -0.65 2.55
CA ILE A 325 6.95 -2.01 2.76
C ILE A 325 6.90 -2.76 1.41
N PHE A 326 6.45 -2.09 0.34
CA PHE A 326 6.37 -2.68 -1.00
C PHE A 326 7.74 -3.16 -1.52
N ILE A 327 8.80 -2.33 -1.39
CA ILE A 327 10.17 -2.69 -1.78
C ILE A 327 10.71 -3.82 -0.89
N GLU A 328 10.53 -3.74 0.42
CA GLU A 328 10.90 -4.80 1.36
C GLU A 328 10.25 -6.14 0.98
N GLN A 329 8.97 -6.13 0.57
CA GLN A 329 8.29 -7.35 0.14
C GLN A 329 8.80 -7.89 -1.20
N ILE A 330 9.22 -7.05 -2.14
CA ILE A 330 9.88 -7.51 -3.37
C ILE A 330 11.18 -8.25 -3.04
N HIS A 331 12.02 -7.67 -2.18
CA HIS A 331 13.25 -8.32 -1.73
C HIS A 331 12.96 -9.64 -1.01
N PHE A 332 12.02 -9.62 -0.08
CA PHE A 332 11.59 -10.81 0.65
C PHE A 332 11.13 -11.92 -0.31
N ALA A 333 10.37 -11.58 -1.35
CA ALA A 333 9.87 -12.58 -2.30
C ALA A 333 11.02 -13.27 -3.06
N HIS A 334 12.00 -12.51 -3.55
CA HIS A 334 13.17 -13.06 -4.24
C HIS A 334 14.10 -13.87 -3.33
N GLU A 335 14.12 -13.56 -2.04
CA GLU A 335 14.89 -14.29 -1.03
C GLU A 335 14.21 -15.57 -0.54
N ASN A 336 12.90 -15.72 -0.67
CA ASN A 336 12.16 -16.77 0.05
C ASN A 336 11.31 -17.71 -0.82
N TYR A 337 11.06 -17.43 -2.10
CA TYR A 337 10.19 -18.27 -2.93
C TYR A 337 10.82 -18.73 -4.25
N PHE A 338 10.29 -19.85 -4.76
CA PHE A 338 10.59 -20.41 -6.07
C PHE A 338 12.08 -20.69 -6.27
N LYS A 339 12.77 -21.14 -5.22
CA LYS A 339 14.22 -21.41 -5.27
C LYS A 339 14.52 -22.79 -5.81
#